data_AF-A0AB32WRS9-F1
#
_entry.id   AF-A0AB32WRS9-F1
#
_cell.length_a   1.000
_cell.length_b   1.000
_cell.length_c   1.000
_cell.angle_alpha   90.00
_cell.angle_beta   90.00
_cell.angle_gamma   90.00
#
_symmetry.space_group_name_H-M   'P 1'
#
loop_
_entity.id
_entity.type
_entity.pdbx_description
1 polymer ?
#
loop_
_entity_poly.entity_id
_entity_poly.type
_entity_poly.pdbx_seq_one_letter_code
_entity_poly.pdbx_strand_id
1 'polypeptide(L)'
;MTPKLQKQHEHMDVQSMILHLGELFDKERRTKRYEISKELFQCKMVEGNFVRPNVMKMIGLIERLGQLGLAMDHELRIYLVLQSLPDSSGQFVLNFHMNRLEATLPKLLNMVDTVERSIRKDKGSLLLVSSSKAHTKQQKKKAQKKEESKIPK
;
A
#
# COMPACT_ATOMS: atom_id res chain seq x y z
N MET A 1 29.73 -2.71 22.19
CA MET A 1 29.54 -3.46 23.45
C MET A 1 28.96 -2.51 24.49
N THR A 2 28.01 -2.95 25.31
CA THR A 2 27.48 -2.15 26.42
C THR A 2 28.32 -2.38 27.69
N PRO A 3 28.50 -1.37 28.57
CA PRO A 3 29.28 -1.51 29.81
C PRO A 3 28.76 -2.62 30.73
N LYS A 4 27.43 -2.83 30.74
CA LYS A 4 26.78 -3.90 31.51
C LYS A 4 27.17 -5.29 31.02
N LEU A 5 27.34 -5.48 29.72
CA LEU A 5 27.74 -6.75 29.13
C LEU A 5 29.22 -7.07 29.45
N GLN A 6 30.10 -6.06 29.38
CA GLN A 6 31.51 -6.22 29.77
C GLN A 6 31.64 -6.67 31.23
N LYS A 7 30.89 -6.06 32.16
CA LYS A 7 30.91 -6.44 33.57
C LYS A 7 30.45 -7.89 33.81
N GLN A 8 29.54 -8.42 33.00
CA GLN A 8 29.11 -9.82 33.09
C GLN A 8 30.19 -10.82 32.61
N HIS A 9 31.18 -10.35 31.85
CA HIS A 9 32.23 -11.18 31.25
C HIS A 9 33.59 -11.05 31.94
N GLU A 10 33.73 -10.19 32.96
CA GLU A 10 34.98 -9.94 33.70
C GLU A 10 35.64 -11.20 34.30
N HIS A 11 34.84 -12.25 34.55
CA HIS A 11 35.31 -13.49 35.17
C HIS A 11 35.06 -14.73 34.30
N MET A 12 34.62 -14.54 33.05
CA MET A 12 34.42 -15.66 32.11
C MET A 12 35.69 -15.92 31.32
N ASP A 13 36.00 -17.19 31.08
CA ASP A 13 37.01 -17.53 30.09
C ASP A 13 36.49 -17.25 28.66
N VAL A 14 37.41 -17.18 27.70
CA VAL A 14 37.11 -16.81 26.32
C VAL A 14 36.09 -17.75 25.67
N GLN A 15 36.15 -19.06 25.95
CA GLN A 15 35.23 -20.03 25.36
C GLN A 15 33.81 -19.86 25.92
N SER A 16 33.69 -19.67 27.23
CA SER A 16 32.41 -19.38 27.89
C SER A 16 31.81 -18.05 27.42
N MET A 17 32.64 -17.01 27.23
CA MET A 17 32.20 -15.70 26.72
C MET A 17 31.64 -15.82 25.29
N ILE A 18 32.31 -16.56 24.40
CA ILE A 18 31.85 -16.80 23.02
C ILE A 18 30.50 -17.52 23.03
N LEU A 19 30.36 -18.58 23.84
CA LEU A 19 29.11 -19.34 23.94
C LEU A 19 27.96 -18.45 24.42
N HIS A 20 28.16 -17.72 25.53
CA HIS A 20 27.14 -16.86 26.10
C HIS A 20 26.73 -15.72 25.15
N LEU A 21 27.69 -15.10 24.45
CA LEU A 21 27.40 -14.10 23.43
C LEU A 21 26.58 -14.70 22.28
N GLY A 22 26.96 -15.89 21.80
CA GLY A 22 26.21 -16.61 20.77
C GLY A 22 24.75 -16.82 21.17
N GLU A 23 24.52 -17.35 22.37
CA GLU A 23 23.17 -17.58 22.90
C GLU A 23 22.35 -16.28 23.03
N LEU A 24 22.97 -15.21 23.51
CA LEU A 24 22.31 -13.91 23.69
C LEU A 24 21.92 -13.30 22.34
N PHE A 25 22.82 -13.28 21.37
CA PHE A 25 22.52 -12.79 20.02
C PHE A 25 21.47 -13.67 19.32
N ASP A 26 21.53 -14.99 19.51
CA ASP A 26 20.51 -15.88 18.96
C ASP A 26 19.13 -15.66 19.60
N LYS A 27 19.08 -15.42 20.92
CA LYS A 27 17.84 -15.07 21.61
C LYS A 27 17.28 -13.77 21.09
N GLU A 28 18.11 -12.74 20.94
CA GLU A 28 17.70 -11.44 20.39
C GLU A 28 17.19 -11.58 18.95
N ARG A 29 17.89 -12.37 18.12
CA ARG A 29 17.47 -12.66 16.73
C ARG A 29 16.16 -13.42 16.67
N ARG A 30 15.91 -14.38 17.57
CA ARG A 30 14.61 -15.07 17.69
C ARG A 30 13.50 -14.09 18.03
N THR A 31 13.70 -13.22 19.01
CA THR A 31 12.71 -12.19 19.39
C THR A 31 12.43 -11.23 18.23
N LYS A 32 13.46 -10.72 17.55
CA LYS A 32 13.30 -9.84 16.38
C LYS A 32 12.54 -10.52 15.24
N ARG A 33 12.86 -11.78 14.94
CA ARG A 33 12.12 -12.57 13.93
C ARG A 33 10.65 -12.71 14.29
N TYR A 34 10.34 -12.98 15.55
CA TYR A 34 8.96 -13.08 16.02
C TYR A 34 8.20 -11.76 15.87
N GLU A 35 8.74 -10.63 16.34
CA GLU A 35 8.06 -9.34 16.26
C GLU A 35 7.82 -8.89 14.81
N ILE A 36 8.82 -9.05 13.93
CA ILE A 36 8.66 -8.68 12.51
C ILE A 36 7.67 -9.62 11.81
N SER A 37 7.70 -10.92 12.14
CA SER A 37 6.72 -11.87 11.59
C SER A 37 5.30 -11.50 12.04
N LYS A 38 5.12 -11.21 13.34
CA LYS A 38 3.84 -10.77 13.89
C LYS A 38 3.33 -9.53 13.17
N GLU A 39 4.18 -8.53 12.97
CA GLU A 39 3.82 -7.31 12.22
C GLU A 39 3.42 -7.63 10.77
N LEU A 40 4.17 -8.52 10.09
CA LEU A 40 3.89 -8.92 8.72
C LEU A 40 2.54 -9.63 8.58
N PHE A 41 2.26 -10.63 9.42
CA PHE A 41 1.00 -11.39 9.37
C PHE A 41 -0.22 -10.57 9.81
N GLN A 42 0.00 -9.50 10.57
CA GLN A 42 -1.05 -8.55 10.98
C GLN A 42 -1.20 -7.39 10.01
N CYS A 43 -0.34 -7.27 8.99
CA CYS A 43 -0.40 -6.20 8.01
C CYS A 43 -1.62 -6.39 7.10
N LYS A 44 -2.72 -5.73 7.45
CA LYS A 44 -3.92 -5.63 6.63
C LYS A 44 -4.15 -4.18 6.25
N MET A 45 -4.41 -3.96 4.97
CA MET A 45 -4.69 -2.64 4.45
C MET A 45 -6.15 -2.27 4.74
N VAL A 46 -6.35 -1.06 5.27
CA VAL A 46 -7.69 -0.49 5.48
C VAL A 46 -8.23 0.05 4.15
N GLU A 47 -9.52 -0.18 3.92
CA GLU A 47 -10.24 0.31 2.74
C GLU A 47 -10.06 1.83 2.55
N GLY A 48 -9.86 2.27 1.31
CA GLY A 48 -9.71 3.69 0.96
C GLY A 48 -8.30 4.29 1.17
N ASN A 49 -7.40 3.63 1.90
CA ASN A 49 -5.99 4.04 1.98
C ASN A 49 -5.26 3.84 0.65
N PHE A 50 -4.07 4.44 0.51
CA PHE A 50 -3.21 4.20 -0.65
C PHE A 50 -2.54 2.83 -0.56
N VAL A 51 -2.52 2.08 -1.66
CA VAL A 51 -1.94 0.73 -1.70
C VAL A 51 -0.42 0.77 -1.55
N ARG A 52 0.21 1.72 -2.24
CA ARG A 52 1.67 1.78 -2.38
C ARG A 52 2.42 1.78 -1.02
N PRO A 53 2.06 2.62 -0.02
CA PRO A 53 2.71 2.58 1.29
C PRO A 53 2.58 1.24 2.02
N ASN A 54 1.40 0.60 1.96
CA ASN A 54 1.16 -0.67 2.64
C ASN A 54 2.01 -1.79 2.04
N VAL A 55 2.00 -1.92 0.70
CA VAL A 55 2.80 -2.95 0.01
C VAL A 55 4.29 -2.72 0.21
N MET A 56 4.77 -1.47 0.14
CA MET A 56 6.17 -1.14 0.45
C MET A 56 6.57 -1.55 1.88
N LYS A 57 5.68 -1.32 2.86
CA LYS A 57 5.90 -1.76 4.24
C LYS A 57 6.09 -3.28 4.31
N MET A 58 5.21 -4.05 3.66
CA MET A 58 5.32 -5.51 3.65
C MET A 58 6.60 -6.02 2.99
N ILE A 59 7.00 -5.43 1.87
CA ILE A 59 8.27 -5.76 1.21
C ILE A 59 9.44 -5.55 2.18
N GLY A 60 9.46 -4.42 2.89
CA GLY A 60 10.49 -4.15 3.89
C GLY A 60 10.50 -5.15 5.06
N LEU A 61 9.33 -5.59 5.54
CA LEU A 61 9.25 -6.61 6.59
C LEU A 61 9.77 -7.98 6.12
N ILE A 62 9.40 -8.37 4.90
CA ILE A 62 9.86 -9.62 4.25
C ILE A 62 11.39 -9.62 4.08
N GLU A 63 11.97 -8.52 3.58
CA GLU A 63 13.40 -8.39 3.39
C GLU A 63 14.16 -8.45 4.73
N ARG A 64 13.66 -7.77 5.76
CA ARG A 64 14.24 -7.81 7.12
C ARG A 64 14.20 -9.22 7.72
N LEU A 65 13.13 -9.99 7.49
CA LEU A 65 13.09 -11.40 7.92
C LEU A 65 14.15 -12.24 7.20
N GLY A 66 14.33 -12.02 5.89
CA GLY A 66 15.42 -12.62 5.13
C GLY A 66 16.80 -12.32 5.72
N GLN A 67 17.06 -11.07 6.08
CA GLN A 67 18.33 -10.65 6.72
C GLN A 67 18.57 -11.31 8.09
N LEU A 68 17.50 -11.67 8.81
CA LEU A 68 17.59 -12.39 10.09
C LEU A 68 17.69 -13.92 9.94
N GLY A 69 17.79 -14.43 8.71
CA GLY A 69 17.87 -15.84 8.38
C GLY A 69 16.52 -16.56 8.37
N LEU A 70 15.41 -15.82 8.20
CA LEU A 70 14.07 -16.36 7.97
C LEU A 70 13.62 -15.94 6.56
N ALA A 71 14.30 -16.49 5.56
CA ALA A 71 13.94 -16.27 4.17
C ALA A 71 12.63 -17.00 3.83
N MET A 72 11.77 -16.32 3.08
CA MET A 72 10.51 -16.87 2.61
C MET A 72 10.62 -17.26 1.14
N ASP A 73 9.90 -18.32 0.78
CA ASP A 73 9.71 -18.67 -0.62
C ASP A 73 9.14 -17.50 -1.44
N HIS A 74 9.45 -17.48 -2.74
CA HIS A 74 8.95 -16.44 -3.64
C HIS A 74 7.42 -16.36 -3.65
N GLU A 75 6.75 -17.50 -3.78
CA GLU A 75 5.29 -17.60 -3.91
C GLU A 75 4.61 -17.12 -2.62
N LEU A 76 5.11 -17.56 -1.46
CA LEU A 76 4.60 -17.13 -0.16
C LEU A 76 4.67 -15.61 0.01
N ARG A 77 5.76 -14.97 -0.40
CA ARG A 77 5.91 -13.50 -0.32
C ARG A 77 4.85 -12.78 -1.15
N ILE A 78 4.52 -13.31 -2.32
CA ILE A 78 3.47 -12.77 -3.19
C ILE A 78 2.09 -12.95 -2.55
N TYR A 79 1.81 -14.14 -2.03
CA TYR A 79 0.52 -14.43 -1.37
C TYR A 79 0.27 -13.58 -0.13
N LEU A 80 1.29 -13.33 0.69
CA LEU A 80 1.16 -12.43 1.83
C LEU A 80 0.78 -11.01 1.40
N VAL A 81 1.41 -10.49 0.34
CA VAL A 81 1.04 -9.16 -0.18
C VAL A 81 -0.39 -9.16 -0.73
N LEU A 82 -0.78 -10.15 -1.53
CA LEU A 82 -2.15 -10.26 -2.06
C LEU A 82 -3.20 -10.33 -0.94
N GLN A 83 -2.94 -11.12 0.11
CA GLN A 83 -3.83 -11.28 1.26
C GLN A 83 -3.96 -10.00 2.10
N SER A 84 -2.96 -9.12 2.08
CA SER A 84 -3.01 -7.85 2.80
C SER A 84 -3.88 -6.78 2.15
N LEU A 85 -4.19 -6.96 0.86
CA LEU A 85 -4.95 -5.98 0.09
C LEU A 85 -6.37 -5.84 0.66
N PRO A 86 -6.99 -4.67 0.51
CA PRO A 86 -8.35 -4.46 0.99
C PRO A 86 -9.33 -5.31 0.16
N ASP A 87 -10.49 -5.65 0.75
CA ASP A 87 -11.48 -6.52 0.11
C ASP A 87 -11.97 -5.98 -1.24
N SER A 88 -11.98 -4.65 -1.43
CA SER A 88 -12.28 -4.03 -2.73
C SER A 88 -11.31 -4.40 -3.86
N SER A 89 -10.13 -4.90 -3.53
CA SER A 89 -9.14 -5.41 -4.48
C SER A 89 -9.40 -6.85 -4.91
N GLY A 90 -10.49 -7.48 -4.47
CA GLY A 90 -10.81 -8.88 -4.79
C GLY A 90 -10.81 -9.21 -6.29
N GLN A 91 -11.28 -8.30 -7.15
CA GLN A 91 -11.25 -8.49 -8.61
C GLN A 91 -9.82 -8.57 -9.16
N PHE A 92 -8.90 -7.76 -8.62
CA PHE A 92 -7.49 -7.83 -8.99
C PHE A 92 -6.88 -9.18 -8.59
N VAL A 93 -7.15 -9.64 -7.36
CA VAL A 93 -6.63 -10.92 -6.85
C VAL A 93 -7.16 -12.10 -7.67
N LEU A 94 -8.47 -12.11 -7.98
CA LEU A 94 -9.07 -13.14 -8.84
C LEU A 94 -8.41 -13.16 -10.22
N ASN A 95 -8.24 -11.98 -10.85
CA ASN A 95 -7.61 -11.85 -12.15
C ASN A 95 -6.14 -12.29 -12.13
N PHE A 96 -5.42 -12.01 -11.05
CA PHE A 96 -4.04 -12.44 -10.86
C PHE A 96 -3.91 -13.97 -10.87
N HIS A 97 -4.78 -14.66 -10.12
CA HIS A 97 -4.80 -16.12 -10.09
C HIS A 97 -5.30 -16.75 -11.40
N MET A 98 -6.39 -16.23 -11.96
CA MET A 98 -7.00 -16.78 -13.18
C MET A 98 -6.05 -16.73 -14.38
N ASN A 99 -5.29 -15.64 -14.52
CA ASN A 99 -4.33 -15.50 -15.60
C ASN A 99 -2.93 -16.04 -15.27
N ARG A 100 -2.77 -16.73 -14.13
CA ARG A 100 -1.49 -17.29 -13.66
C ARG A 100 -0.35 -16.27 -13.75
N LEU A 101 -0.62 -15.04 -13.27
CA LEU A 101 0.37 -13.97 -13.37
C LEU A 101 1.54 -14.27 -12.44
N GLU A 102 2.74 -14.35 -13.01
CA GLU A 102 3.97 -14.41 -12.23
C GLU A 102 4.56 -13.00 -12.07
N ALA A 103 4.86 -12.64 -10.82
CA ALA A 103 5.37 -11.32 -10.49
C ALA A 103 6.37 -11.34 -9.35
N THR A 104 7.41 -10.53 -9.49
CA THR A 104 8.26 -10.12 -8.37
C THR A 104 7.51 -9.12 -7.49
N LEU A 105 7.96 -8.94 -6.24
CA LEU A 105 7.35 -7.95 -5.32
C LEU A 105 7.28 -6.53 -5.90
N PRO A 106 8.33 -5.99 -6.57
CA PRO A 106 8.24 -4.68 -7.22
C PRO A 106 7.25 -4.65 -8.39
N LYS A 107 7.16 -5.74 -9.17
CA LYS A 107 6.20 -5.83 -10.28
C LYS A 107 4.77 -5.87 -9.76
N LEU A 108 4.50 -6.65 -8.71
CA LEU A 108 3.21 -6.71 -8.04
C LEU A 108 2.80 -5.33 -7.50
N LEU A 109 3.71 -4.63 -6.83
CA LEU A 109 3.48 -3.27 -6.36
C LEU A 109 3.00 -2.34 -7.49
N ASN A 110 3.70 -2.35 -8.63
CA ASN A 110 3.35 -1.51 -9.78
C ASN A 110 1.99 -1.90 -10.39
N MET A 111 1.68 -3.20 -10.45
CA MET A 111 0.38 -3.68 -10.93
C MET A 111 -0.77 -3.16 -10.06
N VAL A 112 -0.67 -3.32 -8.73
CA VAL A 112 -1.74 -2.88 -7.83
C VAL A 112 -1.85 -1.35 -7.80
N ASP A 113 -0.73 -0.62 -7.83
CA ASP A 113 -0.71 0.86 -7.89
C ASP A 113 -1.37 1.37 -9.20
N THR A 114 -1.13 0.69 -10.32
CA THR A 114 -1.76 1.05 -11.62
C THR A 114 -3.27 0.89 -11.56
N VAL A 115 -3.74 -0.24 -11.03
CA VAL A 115 -5.18 -0.54 -10.91
C VAL A 115 -5.87 0.42 -9.93
N GLU A 116 -5.24 0.71 -8.79
CA GLU A 116 -5.76 1.69 -7.83
C GLU A 116 -5.93 3.06 -8.48
N ARG A 117 -4.92 3.53 -9.23
CA ARG A 117 -4.96 4.82 -9.91
C ARG A 117 -6.02 4.88 -10.99
N SER A 118 -6.22 3.81 -11.77
CA SER A 118 -7.29 3.79 -12.78
C SER A 118 -8.67 3.90 -12.13
N ILE A 119 -8.90 3.17 -11.04
CA ILE A 119 -10.18 3.21 -10.31
C ILE A 119 -10.43 4.59 -9.72
N ARG A 120 -9.41 5.22 -9.11
CA ARG A 120 -9.55 6.56 -8.52
C ARG A 120 -9.77 7.64 -9.58
N LYS A 121 -9.11 7.56 -10.73
CA LYS A 121 -9.35 8.46 -11.86
C LYS A 121 -10.76 8.33 -12.41
N ASP A 122 -11.27 7.11 -12.52
CA ASP A 122 -12.64 6.86 -12.98
C ASP A 122 -13.68 7.43 -12.00
N LYS A 123 -13.52 7.21 -10.69
CA LYS A 123 -14.36 7.82 -9.65
C LYS A 123 -14.29 9.35 -9.67
N GLY A 124 -13.11 9.94 -9.86
CA GLY A 124 -12.94 11.40 -9.99
C GLY A 124 -13.62 11.95 -11.25
N SER A 125 -13.59 11.21 -12.35
CA SER A 125 -14.28 11.56 -13.60
C SER A 125 -15.79 11.45 -13.46
N LEU A 126 -16.29 10.43 -12.76
CA LEU A 126 -17.72 10.25 -12.45
C LEU A 126 -18.28 11.41 -11.61
N LEU A 127 -17.51 11.92 -10.64
CA LEU A 127 -17.90 13.09 -9.83
C LEU A 127 -17.95 14.39 -10.65
N LEU A 128 -17.09 14.54 -11.65
CA LEU A 128 -17.07 15.69 -12.58
C LEU A 128 -18.25 15.66 -13.58
N VAL A 129 -18.67 14.47 -14.02
CA VAL A 129 -19.87 14.33 -14.87
C VAL A 129 -21.16 14.54 -14.06
N SER A 130 -21.18 14.16 -12.78
CA SER A 130 -22.34 14.33 -11.90
C SER A 130 -22.63 15.79 -11.52
N SER A 131 -21.62 16.66 -11.59
CA SER A 131 -21.72 18.10 -11.29
C SER A 131 -22.08 18.95 -12.52
N SER A 132 -22.34 18.33 -13.68
CA SER A 132 -22.66 19.03 -14.93
C SER A 132 -24.13 18.82 -15.38
N LYS A 133 -25.10 19.00 -14.47
CA LYS A 133 -26.52 19.17 -14.85
C LYS A 133 -27.16 20.35 -14.11
N ALA A 134 -26.72 21.56 -14.46
CA ALA A 134 -27.49 22.77 -14.19
C ALA A 134 -27.34 23.76 -15.36
N HIS A 135 -27.73 23.38 -16.58
CA HIS A 135 -28.04 24.34 -17.63
C HIS A 135 -29.11 23.79 -18.59
N THR A 136 -30.37 23.92 -18.20
CA THR A 136 -31.48 23.88 -19.16
C THR A 136 -31.70 25.30 -19.68
N LYS A 137 -31.29 25.54 -20.92
CA LYS A 137 -31.64 26.72 -21.72
C LYS A 137 -33.05 26.52 -22.32
N GLN A 138 -33.96 27.47 -22.13
CA GLN A 138 -35.09 27.74 -23.06
C GLN A 138 -35.32 29.26 -23.07
N GLN A 139 -34.76 29.99 -24.05
CA GLN A 139 -35.30 30.38 -25.36
C GLN A 139 -36.35 31.54 -25.33
N LYS A 140 -35.92 32.66 -25.94
CA LYS A 140 -36.64 33.91 -26.27
C LYS A 140 -37.90 33.68 -27.12
N LYS A 141 -38.91 34.56 -26.97
CA LYS A 141 -39.68 35.13 -28.10
C LYS A 141 -40.07 36.61 -27.87
N LYS A 142 -39.85 37.41 -28.92
CA LYS A 142 -40.20 38.84 -29.13
C LYS A 142 -41.59 38.96 -29.79
N ALA A 143 -42.29 40.07 -29.54
CA ALA A 143 -43.23 40.76 -30.45
C ALA A 143 -43.18 42.27 -30.07
N GLN A 144 -42.58 43.20 -30.85
CA GLN A 144 -43.12 44.00 -31.98
C GLN A 144 -44.45 44.73 -31.67
N LYS A 145 -44.71 46.00 -32.00
CA LYS A 145 -44.00 47.18 -32.55
C LYS A 145 -45.07 48.30 -32.59
N LYS A 146 -44.74 49.58 -32.45
CA LYS A 146 -45.37 50.68 -33.22
C LYS A 146 -44.50 51.93 -33.14
N GLU A 147 -43.85 52.24 -34.27
CA GLU A 147 -43.44 53.59 -34.70
C GLU A 147 -44.70 54.46 -34.83
N GLU A 148 -44.65 55.77 -34.65
CA GLU A 148 -44.16 56.81 -35.56
C GLU A 148 -44.34 58.16 -34.79
N SER A 149 -43.68 59.29 -35.03
CA SER A 149 -42.68 59.76 -35.98
C SER A 149 -42.44 61.26 -35.69
N LYS A 150 -41.21 61.73 -35.95
CA LYS A 150 -40.81 63.07 -36.45
C LYS A 150 -41.15 64.37 -35.69
N ILE A 151 -40.06 65.10 -35.40
CA ILE A 151 -39.92 66.56 -35.20
C ILE A 151 -40.07 67.28 -36.56
N PRO A 152 -40.75 68.45 -36.69
CA PRO A 152 -40.12 69.80 -36.66
C PRO A 152 -41.02 70.85 -35.95
N LYS A 153 -40.61 72.03 -35.46
CA LYS A 153 -39.59 73.04 -35.80
C LYS A 153 -39.26 73.81 -34.51
#